data_AF-A0A7K4F837-F1
#
_entry.id   AF-A0A7K4F837-F1
#
_cell.length_a   1.000
_cell.length_b   1.000
_cell.length_c   1.000
_cell.angle_alpha   90.00
_cell.angle_beta   90.00
_cell.angle_gamma   90.00
#
_symmetry.space_group_name_H-M   'P 1'
#
loop_
_entity.id
_entity.type
_entity.pdbx_description
1 polymer ?
#
loop_
_entity_poly.entity_id
_entity_poly.type
_entity_poly.pdbx_seq_one_letter_code
_entity_poly.pdbx_strand_id
1 'polypeptide(L)'
;MQKDFLSFNEGYNIEVFVEGVKLKKDLVEFDSSSPTENIIRISIPKEDNHDSDHPLKVEIVSGDAINLHNLGFNFQNGFSANVSWDSKLEAGEKIPFTFSFFDKTNDPAENILFAYSITDSGGNEIWSNIGESQEHLGILAPHGVMQEAVLIPTSDKYQLKLILTGKNSQNFAEFFTAKSDFSITQSPPQEESTSSVPSWIKNNAGWWSEGIVGDQEFVQSIQFLIKEEILSVTVTESVTTESQDIPIWVKNNAGWWSEGLISERDFVKGVEFLISQGIIRVN
;
A
#
# COMPACT_ATOMS: atom_id res chain seq x y z
N MET A 1 -15.46 10.58 -21.43
CA MET A 1 -15.03 9.73 -20.30
C MET A 1 -16.26 9.33 -19.51
N GLN A 2 -16.67 8.07 -19.63
CA GLN A 2 -17.69 7.48 -18.76
C GLN A 2 -17.00 7.22 -17.42
N LYS A 3 -17.37 7.99 -16.39
CA LYS A 3 -16.76 7.93 -15.06
C LYS A 3 -17.56 6.95 -14.21
N ASP A 4 -17.23 5.67 -14.28
CA ASP A 4 -17.63 4.70 -13.24
C ASP A 4 -16.62 4.81 -12.10
N PHE A 5 -16.90 5.68 -11.14
CA PHE A 5 -16.22 5.61 -9.85
C PHE A 5 -17.09 4.73 -8.95
N LEU A 6 -16.72 3.46 -8.79
CA LEU A 6 -17.18 2.68 -7.66
C LEU A 6 -16.78 3.44 -6.39
N SER A 7 -17.71 3.59 -5.44
CA SER A 7 -17.46 4.24 -4.17
C SER A 7 -16.23 3.64 -3.48
N PHE A 8 -15.25 4.48 -3.14
CA PHE A 8 -14.09 4.05 -2.35
C PHE A 8 -14.56 3.58 -0.98
N ASN A 9 -14.12 2.39 -0.56
CA ASN A 9 -14.31 1.98 0.82
C ASN A 9 -13.38 2.80 1.70
N GLU A 10 -13.94 3.55 2.66
CA GLU A 10 -13.14 4.26 3.65
C GLU A 10 -12.22 3.26 4.40
N GLY A 11 -10.97 3.66 4.61
CA GLY A 11 -9.98 2.80 5.27
C GLY A 11 -9.40 1.70 4.38
N TYR A 12 -9.44 1.85 3.05
CA TYR A 12 -8.77 0.96 2.10
C TYR A 12 -7.73 1.72 1.28
N ASN A 13 -6.64 1.03 0.93
CA ASN A 13 -5.63 1.53 0.01
C ASN A 13 -6.23 1.72 -1.39
N ILE A 14 -5.51 2.45 -2.24
CA ILE A 14 -5.94 2.68 -3.62
C ILE A 14 -5.04 1.88 -4.55
N GLU A 15 -5.67 1.19 -5.50
CA GLU A 15 -4.96 0.53 -6.60
C GLU A 15 -5.34 1.23 -7.89
N VAL A 16 -4.32 1.54 -8.69
CA VAL A 16 -4.48 2.19 -9.98
C VAL A 16 -4.01 1.23 -11.05
N PHE A 17 -4.82 1.08 -12.09
CA PHE A 17 -4.51 0.29 -13.27
C PHE A 17 -4.49 1.19 -14.50
N VAL A 18 -3.49 1.00 -15.36
CA VAL A 18 -3.39 1.66 -16.66
C VAL A 18 -3.40 0.57 -17.72
N GLU A 19 -4.36 0.61 -18.63
CA GLU A 19 -4.57 -0.43 -19.65
C GLU A 19 -4.70 -1.85 -19.05
N GLY A 20 -5.30 -1.95 -17.86
CA GLY A 20 -5.46 -3.22 -17.13
C GLY A 20 -4.21 -3.67 -16.37
N VAL A 21 -3.09 -2.95 -16.47
CA VAL A 21 -1.86 -3.23 -15.73
C VAL A 21 -1.82 -2.42 -14.44
N LYS A 22 -1.63 -3.10 -13.30
CA LYS A 22 -1.52 -2.45 -11.99
C LYS A 22 -0.24 -1.61 -11.93
N LEU A 23 -0.38 -0.33 -11.59
CA LEU A 23 0.76 0.54 -11.34
C LEU A 23 1.45 0.16 -10.03
N LYS A 24 2.78 0.30 -10.03
CA LYS A 24 3.59 0.17 -8.82
C LYS A 24 3.21 1.27 -7.81
N LYS A 25 3.31 0.95 -6.52
CA LYS A 25 2.91 1.85 -5.42
C LYS A 25 3.65 3.19 -5.45
N ASP A 26 4.91 3.21 -5.85
CA ASP A 26 5.73 4.42 -5.95
C ASP A 26 5.29 5.39 -7.06
N LEU A 27 4.44 4.93 -7.99
CA LEU A 27 3.86 5.75 -9.05
C LEU A 27 2.49 6.34 -8.68
N VAL A 28 1.95 6.00 -7.50
CA VAL A 28 0.64 6.44 -7.03
C VAL A 28 0.80 7.13 -5.68
N GLU A 29 0.53 8.42 -5.63
CA GLU A 29 0.48 9.19 -4.38
C GLU A 29 -0.97 9.44 -3.99
N PHE A 30 -1.30 9.21 -2.72
CA PHE A 30 -2.58 9.58 -2.12
C PHE A 30 -2.34 10.60 -1.03
N ASP A 31 -3.06 11.71 -1.06
CA ASP A 31 -2.99 12.79 -0.08
C ASP A 31 -4.39 13.09 0.45
N SER A 32 -4.55 12.92 1.75
CA SER A 32 -5.80 13.14 2.50
C SER A 32 -5.70 14.29 3.49
N SER A 33 -4.70 15.16 3.35
CA SER A 33 -4.46 16.29 4.25
C SER A 33 -5.51 17.41 4.12
N SER A 34 -6.27 17.43 3.02
CA SER A 34 -7.34 18.40 2.80
C SER A 34 -8.68 17.90 3.38
N PRO A 35 -9.41 18.74 4.14
CA PRO A 35 -10.69 18.35 4.74
C PRO A 35 -11.83 18.24 3.72
N THR A 36 -11.65 18.77 2.51
CA THR A 36 -12.71 18.80 1.48
C THR A 36 -12.43 17.90 0.30
N GLU A 37 -11.19 17.45 0.12
CA GLU A 37 -10.77 16.74 -1.08
C GLU A 37 -9.68 15.72 -0.74
N ASN A 38 -9.78 14.53 -1.34
CA ASN A 38 -8.66 13.60 -1.41
C ASN A 38 -7.98 13.77 -2.76
N ILE A 39 -6.65 13.85 -2.78
CA ILE A 39 -5.86 14.05 -3.99
C ILE A 39 -5.13 12.74 -4.32
N ILE A 40 -5.33 12.23 -5.53
CA ILE A 40 -4.56 11.10 -6.07
C ILE A 40 -3.69 11.62 -7.21
N ARG A 41 -2.37 11.42 -7.13
CA ARG A 41 -1.43 11.70 -8.23
C ARG A 41 -0.94 10.40 -8.82
N ILE A 42 -1.04 10.27 -10.14
CA ILE A 42 -0.68 9.06 -10.88
C ILE A 42 0.41 9.40 -11.88
N SER A 43 1.56 8.75 -11.73
CA SER A 43 2.69 8.86 -12.65
C SER A 43 2.67 7.70 -13.65
N ILE A 44 2.40 7.98 -14.92
CA ILE A 44 2.32 6.97 -15.98
C ILE A 44 3.61 7.03 -16.82
N PRO A 45 4.42 5.96 -16.88
CA PRO A 45 5.63 5.91 -17.68
C PRO A 45 5.35 6.11 -19.17
N LYS A 46 6.27 6.78 -19.88
CA LYS A 46 6.10 7.16 -21.28
C LYS A 46 6.19 5.97 -22.26
N GLU A 47 6.80 4.86 -21.84
CA GLU A 47 7.01 3.68 -22.68
C GLU A 47 5.74 2.84 -22.90
N ASP A 48 4.72 3.00 -22.05
CA ASP A 48 3.42 2.31 -22.18
C ASP A 48 2.44 3.01 -23.15
N ASN A 49 2.87 4.08 -23.81
CA ASN A 49 2.04 4.84 -24.74
C ASN A 49 2.10 4.25 -26.15
N HIS A 50 1.46 3.10 -26.33
CA HIS A 50 1.26 2.48 -27.64
C HIS A 50 0.06 3.11 -28.38
N ASP A 51 0.36 3.64 -29.57
CA ASP A 51 -0.54 4.07 -30.65
C ASP A 51 -1.63 5.11 -30.34
N SER A 52 -1.52 6.27 -30.98
CA SER A 52 -2.22 7.52 -30.67
C SER A 52 -3.71 7.57 -31.03
N ASP A 53 -4.37 6.44 -31.27
CA ASP A 53 -5.77 6.38 -31.75
C ASP A 53 -6.75 5.80 -30.73
N HIS A 54 -6.27 5.32 -29.57
CA HIS A 54 -7.12 4.83 -28.49
C HIS A 54 -7.00 5.67 -27.21
N PRO A 55 -8.12 5.95 -26.52
CA PRO A 55 -8.09 6.70 -25.27
C PRO A 55 -7.46 5.86 -24.15
N LEU A 56 -6.47 6.43 -23.46
CA LEU A 56 -5.84 5.81 -22.30
C LEU A 56 -6.88 5.44 -21.23
N LYS A 57 -6.94 4.16 -20.87
CA LYS A 57 -7.82 3.63 -19.85
C LYS A 57 -7.09 3.63 -18.50
N VAL A 58 -7.63 4.40 -17.55
CA VAL A 58 -7.17 4.40 -16.15
C VAL A 58 -8.33 3.94 -15.28
N GLU A 59 -8.09 2.90 -14.48
CA GLU A 59 -9.04 2.38 -13.50
C GLU A 59 -8.47 2.60 -12.10
N ILE A 60 -9.33 3.01 -11.18
CA ILE A 60 -8.98 3.22 -9.77
C ILE A 60 -9.96 2.40 -8.95
N VAL A 61 -9.44 1.50 -8.12
CA VAL A 61 -10.24 0.59 -7.29
C VAL A 61 -9.76 0.64 -5.83
N SER A 62 -10.63 0.21 -4.92
CA SER A 62 -10.23 -0.03 -3.53
C SER A 62 -9.35 -1.28 -3.46
N GLY A 63 -8.16 -1.14 -2.88
CA GLY A 63 -7.20 -2.20 -2.62
C GLY A 63 -7.48 -2.92 -1.31
N ASP A 64 -6.43 -3.18 -0.54
CA ASP A 64 -6.57 -3.81 0.78
C ASP A 64 -6.99 -2.81 1.87
N ALA A 65 -7.66 -3.31 2.91
CA ALA A 65 -7.93 -2.53 4.11
C ALA A 65 -6.62 -2.00 4.75
N ILE A 66 -6.61 -0.74 5.13
CA ILE A 66 -5.53 -0.05 5.84
C ILE A 66 -5.68 -0.36 7.32
N ASN A 67 -4.60 -0.84 7.92
CA ASN A 67 -4.49 -0.95 9.37
C ASN A 67 -3.53 0.14 9.83
N LEU A 68 -3.98 1.06 10.69
CA LEU A 68 -3.15 2.20 11.10
C LEU A 68 -2.38 1.88 12.38
N HIS A 69 -1.06 2.04 12.31
CA HIS A 69 -0.29 2.36 13.51
C HIS A 69 -0.48 3.83 13.87
N ASN A 70 -0.45 4.13 15.17
CA ASN A 70 -0.69 5.47 15.70
C ASN A 70 0.33 5.78 16.80
N LEU A 71 0.89 6.99 16.76
CA LEU A 71 1.78 7.53 17.78
C LEU A 71 1.20 8.84 18.30
N GLY A 72 0.82 8.84 19.58
CA GLY A 72 0.30 10.02 20.25
C GLY A 72 1.42 10.88 20.86
N PHE A 73 1.26 12.20 20.74
CA PHE A 73 2.17 13.20 21.28
C PHE A 73 1.39 14.24 22.08
N ASN A 74 1.93 14.64 23.23
CA ASN A 74 1.39 15.72 24.05
C ASN A 74 2.47 16.78 24.24
N PHE A 75 2.11 18.04 24.04
CA PHE A 75 3.02 19.18 24.14
C PHE A 75 2.73 20.00 25.40
N GLN A 76 3.75 20.64 25.95
CA GLN A 76 3.63 21.44 27.19
C GLN A 76 2.69 22.63 27.05
N ASN A 77 2.51 23.16 25.84
CA ASN A 77 1.54 24.22 25.55
C ASN A 77 0.08 23.73 25.53
N GLY A 78 -0.17 22.44 25.80
CA GLY A 78 -1.49 21.82 25.82
C GLY A 78 -2.01 21.36 24.47
N PHE A 79 -1.22 21.47 23.40
CA PHE A 79 -1.55 20.89 22.10
C PHE A 79 -1.21 19.40 22.12
N SER A 80 -1.79 18.65 21.20
CA SER A 80 -1.46 17.25 20.96
C SER A 80 -1.26 16.97 19.47
N ALA A 81 -0.65 15.83 19.17
CA ALA A 81 -0.58 15.33 17.81
C ALA A 81 -0.74 13.81 17.77
N ASN A 82 -1.20 13.30 16.63
CA ASN A 82 -1.18 11.88 16.30
C ASN A 82 -0.42 11.71 14.98
N VAL A 83 0.50 10.75 14.94
CA VAL A 83 1.19 10.37 13.72
C VAL A 83 0.80 8.96 13.35
N SER A 84 0.28 8.77 12.14
CA SER A 84 -0.23 7.47 11.69
C SER A 84 0.33 7.05 10.33
N TRP A 85 0.43 5.75 10.13
CA TRP A 85 0.85 5.12 8.87
C TRP A 85 0.24 3.72 8.74
N ASP A 86 0.21 3.19 7.52
CA ASP A 86 -0.25 1.81 7.25
C ASP A 86 0.75 0.80 7.85
N SER A 87 0.26 -0.06 8.74
CA SER A 87 1.04 -1.08 9.44
C SER A 87 1.61 -2.16 8.53
N LYS A 88 1.15 -2.23 7.28
CA LYS A 88 1.66 -3.16 6.27
C LYS A 88 2.93 -2.66 5.59
N LEU A 89 3.31 -1.39 5.79
CA LEU A 89 4.50 -0.82 5.17
C LEU A 89 5.75 -1.23 5.96
N GLU A 90 6.75 -1.68 5.23
CA GLU A 90 7.96 -2.27 5.78
C GLU A 90 9.18 -1.36 5.58
N ALA A 91 10.27 -1.68 6.26
CA ALA A 91 11.53 -1.01 6.02
C ALA A 91 12.08 -1.31 4.61
N GLY A 92 12.79 -0.35 4.04
CA GLY A 92 13.23 -0.33 2.65
C GLY A 92 12.33 0.52 1.74
N GLU A 93 11.16 0.92 2.22
CA GLU A 93 10.18 1.71 1.45
C GLU A 93 10.02 3.15 1.99
N LYS A 94 9.44 4.02 1.15
CA LYS A 94 8.96 5.33 1.61
C LYS A 94 7.62 5.15 2.31
N ILE A 95 7.59 5.45 3.61
CA ILE A 95 6.39 5.36 4.44
C ILE A 95 5.73 6.75 4.48
N PRO A 96 4.48 6.91 4.01
CA PRO A 96 3.71 8.13 4.17
C PRO A 96 3.19 8.22 5.61
N PHE A 97 3.78 9.12 6.39
CA PHE A 97 3.31 9.47 7.72
C PHE A 97 2.29 10.59 7.64
N THR A 98 1.13 10.39 8.24
CA THR A 98 0.11 11.43 8.41
C THR A 98 0.25 12.04 9.80
N PHE A 99 0.60 13.32 9.85
CA PHE A 99 0.71 14.12 11.06
C PHE A 99 -0.61 14.87 11.26
N SER A 100 -1.32 14.60 12.35
CA SER A 100 -2.54 15.30 12.75
C SER A 100 -2.30 16.05 14.05
N PHE A 101 -2.70 17.31 14.14
CA PHE A 101 -2.47 18.20 15.27
C PHE A 101 -3.80 18.70 15.83
N PHE A 102 -3.88 18.75 17.16
CA PHE A 102 -5.07 19.20 17.87
C PHE A 102 -4.71 20.27 18.90
N ASP A 103 -5.60 21.23 19.06
CA ASP A 103 -5.44 22.29 20.06
C ASP A 103 -5.91 21.82 21.45
N LYS A 104 -5.99 22.77 22.39
CA LYS A 104 -6.36 22.50 23.79
C LYS A 104 -7.79 22.02 23.98
N THR A 105 -8.68 22.28 23.01
CA THR A 105 -10.08 21.83 23.03
C THR A 105 -10.26 20.53 22.25
N ASN A 106 -9.16 19.95 21.74
CA ASN A 106 -9.13 18.75 20.92
C ASN A 106 -9.74 18.96 19.52
N ASP A 107 -9.81 20.21 19.06
CA ASP A 107 -10.18 20.56 17.69
C ASP A 107 -8.93 20.56 16.80
N PRO A 108 -9.05 20.34 15.47
CA PRO A 108 -7.91 20.42 14.55
C PRO A 108 -7.16 21.75 14.68
N ALA A 109 -5.86 21.68 14.93
CA ALA A 109 -5.00 22.85 15.07
C ALA A 109 -4.63 23.40 13.68
N GLU A 110 -5.53 24.16 13.07
CA GLU A 110 -5.29 24.77 11.76
C GLU A 110 -4.08 25.70 11.73
N ASN A 111 -3.44 25.79 10.57
CA ASN A 111 -2.29 26.64 10.28
C ASN A 111 -1.13 26.47 11.28
N ILE A 112 -0.95 25.25 11.81
CA ILE A 112 0.16 24.95 12.73
C ILE A 112 1.47 24.80 11.94
N LEU A 113 2.55 25.29 12.52
CA LEU A 113 3.91 25.08 12.01
C LEU A 113 4.60 24.00 12.86
N PHE A 114 5.18 23.01 12.19
CA PHE A 114 5.89 21.93 12.87
C PHE A 114 7.17 21.53 12.14
N ALA A 115 8.11 20.95 12.87
CA ALA A 115 9.28 20.28 12.34
C ALA A 115 9.38 18.89 12.97
N TYR A 116 10.08 17.97 12.31
CA TYR A 116 10.29 16.65 12.86
C TYR A 116 11.64 16.06 12.49
N SER A 117 12.10 15.11 13.31
CA SER A 117 13.24 14.26 12.98
C SER A 117 13.02 12.84 13.46
N ILE A 118 13.68 11.89 12.78
CA ILE A 118 13.66 10.47 13.11
C ILE A 118 15.09 10.04 13.40
N THR A 119 15.30 9.43 14.56
CA THR A 119 16.59 8.83 14.95
C THR A 119 16.48 7.32 15.05
N ASP A 120 17.54 6.61 14.66
CA ASP A 120 17.67 5.15 14.83
C ASP A 120 17.94 4.74 16.29
N SER A 121 18.05 3.44 16.54
CA SER A 121 18.34 2.89 17.88
C SER A 121 19.73 3.26 18.42
N GLY A 122 20.66 3.63 17.54
CA GLY A 122 21.98 4.17 17.89
C GLY A 122 21.95 5.66 18.25
N GLY A 123 20.81 6.33 18.06
CA GLY A 123 20.63 7.76 18.27
C GLY A 123 21.10 8.63 17.10
N ASN A 124 21.42 8.03 15.94
CA ASN A 124 21.78 8.79 14.74
C ASN A 124 20.51 9.31 14.07
N GLU A 125 20.54 10.56 13.60
CA GLU A 125 19.45 11.12 12.79
C GLU A 125 19.47 10.50 11.39
N ILE A 126 18.37 9.86 11.00
CA ILE A 126 18.18 9.29 9.66
C ILE A 126 17.34 10.18 8.75
N TRP A 127 16.56 11.08 9.35
CA TRP A 127 15.71 12.02 8.63
C TRP A 127 15.40 13.25 9.48
N SER A 128 15.32 14.42 8.85
CA SER A 128 14.72 15.61 9.43
C SER A 128 14.09 16.49 8.36
N ASN A 129 12.99 17.16 8.72
CA ASN A 129 12.38 18.20 7.90
C ASN A 129 12.00 19.38 8.81
N ILE A 130 12.52 20.56 8.46
CA ILE A 130 12.33 21.82 9.21
C ILE A 130 11.50 22.83 8.42
N GLY A 131 10.91 22.43 7.29
CA GLY A 131 10.23 23.31 6.35
C GLY A 131 11.19 24.10 5.45
N GLU A 132 10.64 24.69 4.39
CA GLU A 132 11.39 25.42 3.35
C GLU A 132 11.13 26.93 3.36
N SER A 133 10.24 27.40 4.25
CA SER A 133 9.86 28.81 4.32
C SER A 133 11.02 29.70 4.75
N GLN A 134 11.14 30.87 4.12
CA GLN A 134 12.10 31.91 4.51
C GLN A 134 11.57 32.81 5.62
N GLU A 135 10.26 32.78 5.90
CA GLU A 135 9.59 33.68 6.84
C GLU A 135 9.39 33.06 8.22
N HIS A 136 9.30 31.73 8.28
CA HIS A 136 9.08 31.00 9.52
C HIS A 136 9.77 29.63 9.48
N LEU A 137 10.15 29.14 10.64
CA LEU A 137 10.61 27.75 10.79
C LEU A 137 9.42 26.79 10.85
N GLY A 138 9.54 25.64 10.19
CA GLY A 138 8.56 24.56 10.20
C GLY A 138 7.74 24.47 8.91
N ILE A 139 7.23 23.26 8.71
CA ILE A 139 6.24 22.86 7.71
C ILE A 139 4.88 23.41 8.16
N LEU A 140 4.14 24.03 7.25
CA LEU A 140 2.78 24.50 7.51
C LEU A 140 1.79 23.36 7.26
N ALA A 141 1.00 23.00 8.28
CA ALA A 141 -0.18 22.14 8.15
C ALA A 141 -1.44 23.03 8.18
N PRO A 142 -1.99 23.43 7.02
CA PRO A 142 -3.06 24.44 6.96
C PRO A 142 -4.33 24.01 7.69
N HIS A 143 -4.64 22.72 7.65
CA HIS A 143 -5.85 22.14 8.23
C HIS A 143 -5.56 21.32 9.50
N GLY A 144 -4.38 21.48 10.10
CA GLY A 144 -3.94 20.67 11.22
C GLY A 144 -3.59 19.23 10.82
N VAL A 145 -3.57 18.91 9.52
CA VAL A 145 -3.10 17.63 8.98
C VAL A 145 -2.07 17.87 7.89
N MET A 146 -1.02 17.05 7.85
CA MET A 146 -0.02 17.04 6.79
C MET A 146 0.49 15.61 6.58
N GLN A 147 0.77 15.23 5.34
CA GLN A 147 1.37 13.94 5.02
C GLN A 147 2.78 14.12 4.47
N GLU A 148 3.76 13.41 5.03
CA GLU A 148 5.14 13.39 4.55
C GLU A 148 5.59 11.95 4.32
N ALA A 149 6.23 11.69 3.18
CA ALA A 149 6.78 10.37 2.86
C ALA A 149 8.26 10.29 3.25
N VAL A 150 8.61 9.33 4.12
CA VAL A 150 9.97 9.17 4.65
C VAL A 150 10.50 7.78 4.35
N LEU A 151 11.70 7.67 3.78
CA LEU A 151 12.38 6.39 3.59
C LEU A 151 12.87 5.85 4.93
N ILE A 152 12.34 4.70 5.36
CA ILE A 152 12.84 3.99 6.54
C ILE A 152 13.77 2.87 6.07
N PRO A 153 15.10 2.96 6.28
CA PRO A 153 16.05 2.14 5.55
C PRO A 153 16.14 0.69 6.03
N THR A 154 15.88 0.44 7.32
CA THR A 154 16.17 -0.86 7.95
C THR A 154 15.09 -1.24 8.96
N SER A 155 15.00 -2.54 9.26
CA SER A 155 14.21 -3.01 10.39
C SER A 155 14.88 -2.57 11.70
N ASP A 156 14.34 -1.57 12.39
CA ASP A 156 14.89 -1.08 13.66
C ASP A 156 13.81 -0.43 14.54
N LYS A 157 14.20 -0.12 15.77
CA LYS A 157 13.51 0.83 16.64
C LYS A 157 13.95 2.24 16.28
N TYR A 158 12.97 3.13 16.20
CA TYR A 158 13.16 4.53 15.86
C TYR A 158 12.53 5.41 16.92
N GLN A 159 12.99 6.65 17.00
CA GLN A 159 12.36 7.70 17.79
C GLN A 159 11.95 8.85 16.87
N LEU A 160 10.66 9.17 16.85
CA LEU A 160 10.13 10.35 16.19
C LEU A 160 10.14 11.50 17.20
N LYS A 161 10.81 12.60 16.85
CA LYS A 161 10.77 13.86 17.58
C LYS A 161 9.93 14.86 16.79
N LEU A 162 8.85 15.34 17.39
CA LEU A 162 8.03 16.44 16.87
C LEU A 162 8.35 17.74 17.58
N ILE A 163 8.35 18.85 16.83
CA ILE A 163 8.60 20.20 17.34
C ILE A 163 7.50 21.11 16.79
N LEU A 164 6.66 21.68 17.66
CA LEU A 164 5.77 22.78 17.29
C LEU A 164 6.58 24.08 17.28
N THR A 165 6.69 24.68 16.09
CA THR A 165 7.51 25.88 15.87
C THR A 165 6.66 27.14 15.82
N GLY A 166 5.34 27.05 15.59
CA GLY A 166 4.49 28.22 15.45
C GLY A 166 3.06 27.94 15.00
N LYS A 167 2.32 29.02 14.69
CA LYS A 167 0.97 28.98 14.12
C LYS A 167 0.72 30.22 13.27
N ASN A 168 -0.15 30.14 12.28
CA ASN A 168 -0.55 31.26 11.41
C ASN A 168 0.67 31.94 10.76
N SER A 169 1.59 31.13 10.24
CA SER A 169 2.84 31.58 9.62
C SER A 169 3.77 32.41 10.53
N GLN A 170 3.59 32.31 11.85
CA GLN A 170 4.45 32.97 12.84
C GLN A 170 5.01 31.96 13.83
N ASN A 171 6.30 32.06 14.12
CA ASN A 171 6.93 31.21 15.12
C ASN A 171 6.51 31.60 16.54
N PHE A 172 6.40 30.60 17.42
CA PHE A 172 6.23 30.84 18.85
C PHE A 172 7.50 31.43 19.45
N ALA A 173 7.36 32.11 20.60
CA ALA A 173 8.52 32.61 21.36
C ALA A 173 9.43 31.47 21.85
N GLU A 174 8.84 30.31 22.14
CA GLU A 174 9.53 29.07 22.52
C GLU A 174 8.95 27.90 21.72
N PHE A 175 9.79 26.91 21.38
CA PHE A 175 9.35 25.73 20.65
C PHE A 175 9.00 24.59 21.59
N PHE A 176 7.93 23.87 21.26
CA PHE A 176 7.43 22.77 22.08
C PHE A 176 7.82 21.45 21.43
N THR A 177 8.57 20.62 22.16
CA THR A 177 9.06 19.34 21.65
C THR A 177 8.36 18.18 22.34
N ALA A 178 8.02 17.14 21.57
CA ALA A 178 7.56 15.85 22.06
C ALA A 178 8.28 14.72 21.31
N LYS A 179 8.39 13.55 21.92
CA LYS A 179 9.10 12.39 21.37
C LYS A 179 8.28 11.13 21.62
N SER A 180 8.31 10.21 20.66
CA SER A 180 7.74 8.87 20.82
C SER A 180 8.59 7.85 20.07
N ASP A 181 8.74 6.68 20.67
CA ASP A 181 9.42 5.57 20.05
C ASP A 181 8.44 4.75 19.20
N PHE A 182 8.93 4.17 18.10
CA PHE A 182 8.19 3.27 17.23
C PHE A 182 9.13 2.23 16.63
N SER A 183 8.56 1.18 16.04
CA SER A 183 9.32 0.15 15.35
C SER A 183 8.75 -0.03 13.96
N ILE A 184 9.64 -0.15 12.97
CA ILE A 184 9.28 -0.65 11.65
C ILE A 184 10.04 -1.94 11.48
N THR A 185 9.30 -3.01 11.22
CA THR A 185 9.90 -4.28 10.87
C THR A 185 10.03 -4.35 9.37
N GLN A 186 11.18 -4.84 8.92
CA GLN A 186 11.19 -5.55 7.66
C GLN A 186 10.72 -6.96 7.99
N SER A 187 9.79 -7.51 7.21
CA SER A 187 9.73 -8.97 7.18
C SER A 187 11.16 -9.44 6.85
N PRO A 188 11.68 -10.53 7.45
CA PRO A 188 12.92 -11.13 6.93
C PRO A 188 12.74 -11.18 5.41
N PRO A 189 13.78 -10.85 4.60
CA PRO A 189 13.63 -10.94 3.16
C PRO A 189 12.90 -12.24 2.94
N GLN A 190 11.70 -12.15 2.38
CA GLN A 190 11.09 -13.33 1.87
C GLN A 190 12.15 -13.74 0.84
N GLU A 191 13.03 -14.68 1.24
CA GLU A 191 12.95 -15.97 0.62
C GLU A 191 11.44 -16.25 0.60
N GLU A 192 10.76 -15.67 -0.40
CA GLU A 192 9.85 -16.42 -1.19
C GLU A 192 10.63 -17.72 -1.32
N SER A 193 10.21 -18.74 -0.59
CA SER A 193 10.39 -20.09 -1.05
C SER A 193 9.68 -20.11 -2.39
N THR A 194 10.32 -19.49 -3.39
CA THR A 194 10.31 -19.92 -4.75
C THR A 194 10.95 -21.31 -4.66
N SER A 195 10.14 -22.29 -4.24
CA SER A 195 9.94 -23.36 -5.19
C SER A 195 9.43 -22.65 -6.44
N SER A 196 10.36 -22.09 -7.25
CA SER A 196 10.01 -21.30 -8.43
C SER A 196 9.03 -22.18 -9.16
N VAL A 197 7.79 -21.74 -9.29
CA VAL A 197 6.78 -22.57 -9.90
C VAL A 197 7.35 -22.89 -11.28
N PRO A 198 7.66 -24.18 -11.56
CA PRO A 198 8.53 -24.48 -12.69
C PRO A 198 7.95 -23.88 -13.96
N SER A 199 8.79 -23.38 -14.87
CA SER A 199 8.33 -22.66 -16.06
C SER A 199 7.32 -23.45 -16.91
N TRP A 200 7.27 -24.77 -16.78
CA TRP A 200 6.24 -25.59 -17.42
C TRP A 200 4.82 -25.34 -16.89
N ILE A 201 4.64 -24.92 -15.64
CA ILE A 201 3.34 -24.49 -15.09
C ILE A 201 2.90 -23.16 -15.67
N LYS A 202 3.85 -22.25 -15.89
CA LYS A 202 3.60 -20.98 -16.58
C LYS A 202 3.04 -21.21 -17.99
N ASN A 203 3.58 -22.21 -18.70
CA ASN A 203 3.06 -22.63 -20.00
C ASN A 203 1.65 -23.25 -19.89
N ASN A 204 1.40 -24.08 -18.87
CA ASN A 204 0.08 -24.67 -18.65
C ASN A 204 -1.00 -23.63 -18.33
N ALA A 205 -0.65 -22.57 -17.59
CA ALA A 205 -1.55 -21.44 -17.32
C ALA A 205 -1.89 -20.67 -18.60
N GLY A 206 -0.91 -20.46 -19.49
CA GLY A 206 -1.14 -19.87 -20.81
C GLY A 206 -2.09 -20.72 -21.65
N TRP A 207 -1.81 -22.02 -21.79
CA TRP A 207 -2.68 -22.93 -22.54
C TRP A 207 -4.09 -23.06 -21.97
N TRP A 208 -4.25 -22.97 -20.65
CA TRP A 208 -5.57 -22.92 -20.05
C TRP A 208 -6.31 -21.64 -20.43
N SER A 209 -5.65 -20.48 -20.36
CA SER A 209 -6.24 -19.19 -20.74
C SER A 209 -6.66 -19.13 -22.21
N GLU A 210 -5.88 -19.75 -23.09
CA GLU A 210 -6.14 -19.85 -24.53
C GLU A 210 -7.21 -20.91 -24.88
N GLY A 211 -7.69 -21.67 -23.88
CA GLY A 211 -8.68 -22.74 -24.08
C GLY A 211 -8.13 -24.01 -24.72
N ILE A 212 -6.80 -24.15 -24.79
CA ILE A 212 -6.10 -25.37 -25.24
C ILE A 212 -6.22 -26.46 -24.17
N VAL A 213 -6.13 -26.07 -22.90
CA VAL A 213 -6.38 -26.93 -21.73
C VAL A 213 -7.76 -26.60 -21.16
N GLY A 214 -8.54 -27.63 -20.83
CA GLY A 214 -9.86 -27.48 -20.22
C GLY A 214 -9.78 -27.16 -18.73
N ASP A 215 -10.87 -26.63 -18.18
CA ASP A 215 -10.96 -26.19 -16.79
C ASP A 215 -10.71 -27.34 -15.79
N GLN A 216 -11.18 -28.56 -16.12
CA GLN A 216 -11.01 -29.71 -15.26
C GLN A 216 -9.56 -30.24 -15.27
N GLU A 217 -8.91 -30.23 -16.43
CA GLU A 217 -7.50 -30.58 -16.57
C GLU A 217 -6.60 -29.58 -15.83
N PHE A 218 -6.91 -28.29 -15.91
CA PHE A 218 -6.20 -27.25 -15.17
C PHE A 218 -6.35 -27.45 -13.65
N VAL A 219 -7.58 -27.65 -13.15
CA VAL A 219 -7.84 -27.92 -11.73
C VAL A 219 -7.05 -29.13 -11.21
N GLN A 220 -7.06 -30.24 -11.95
CA GLN A 220 -6.29 -31.44 -11.57
C GLN A 220 -4.79 -31.17 -11.52
N SER A 221 -4.28 -30.37 -12.46
CA SER A 221 -2.85 -30.01 -12.48
C SER A 221 -2.46 -29.21 -11.23
N ILE A 222 -3.29 -28.24 -10.81
CA ILE A 222 -3.03 -27.44 -9.61
C ILE A 222 -3.12 -28.30 -8.34
N GLN A 223 -4.11 -29.19 -8.25
CA GLN A 223 -4.21 -30.13 -7.13
C GLN A 223 -2.96 -31.01 -7.00
N PHE A 224 -2.43 -31.49 -8.12
CA PHE A 224 -1.19 -32.26 -8.13
C PHE A 224 0.00 -31.43 -7.63
N LEU A 225 0.13 -30.18 -8.07
CA LEU A 225 1.25 -29.31 -7.64
C LEU A 225 1.22 -28.99 -6.17
N ILE A 226 0.04 -28.76 -5.62
CA ILE A 226 -0.13 -28.52 -4.19
C ILE A 226 0.24 -29.80 -3.41
N LYS A 227 -0.23 -30.96 -3.87
CA LYS A 227 0.04 -32.25 -3.24
C LYS A 227 1.54 -32.60 -3.22
N GLU A 228 2.25 -32.33 -4.30
CA GLU A 228 3.69 -32.60 -4.42
C GLU A 228 4.55 -31.47 -3.82
N GLU A 229 3.94 -30.52 -3.10
CA GLU A 229 4.61 -29.36 -2.48
C GLU A 229 5.40 -28.49 -3.48
N ILE A 230 5.04 -28.55 -4.77
CA ILE A 230 5.62 -27.74 -5.86
C ILE A 230 5.00 -26.34 -5.87
N LEU A 231 3.71 -26.23 -5.54
CA LEU A 231 2.98 -24.98 -5.42
C LEU A 231 2.51 -24.81 -3.96
N SER A 232 3.11 -23.87 -3.25
CA SER A 232 2.70 -23.52 -1.89
C SER A 232 1.53 -22.53 -1.93
N VAL A 233 0.44 -22.86 -1.23
CA VAL A 233 -0.77 -22.03 -1.16
C VAL A 233 -1.20 -21.89 0.29
N THR A 234 -1.66 -20.71 0.70
CA THR A 234 -2.16 -20.49 2.05
C THR A 234 -3.63 -20.88 2.09
N VAL A 235 -3.94 -22.06 2.62
CA VAL A 235 -5.34 -22.51 2.73
C VAL A 235 -6.02 -21.76 3.86
N THR A 236 -6.88 -20.79 3.51
CA THR A 236 -7.88 -20.22 4.41
C THR A 236 -9.21 -20.93 4.15
N GLU A 237 -9.83 -21.40 5.23
CA GLU A 237 -11.08 -22.17 5.34
C GLU A 237 -11.90 -22.38 4.05
N SER A 238 -12.12 -23.66 3.68
CA SER A 238 -12.91 -24.04 2.50
C SER A 238 -14.42 -23.99 2.79
N VAL A 239 -15.17 -23.26 1.97
CA VAL A 239 -16.64 -23.34 1.97
C VAL A 239 -17.05 -24.50 1.07
N THR A 240 -17.76 -25.48 1.63
CA THR A 240 -18.31 -26.60 0.85
C THR A 240 -19.57 -26.15 0.12
N THR A 241 -19.41 -25.58 -1.06
CA THR A 241 -20.51 -25.28 -1.98
C THR A 241 -20.49 -26.18 -3.21
N GLU A 242 -21.67 -26.54 -3.71
CA GLU A 242 -21.85 -27.34 -4.93
C GLU A 242 -21.20 -26.64 -6.13
N SER A 243 -20.63 -27.46 -7.03
CA SER A 243 -19.70 -27.06 -8.10
C SER A 243 -20.07 -25.74 -8.77
N GLN A 244 -19.22 -24.74 -8.55
CA GLN A 244 -19.25 -23.48 -9.28
C GLN A 244 -18.32 -23.58 -10.50
N ASP A 245 -18.75 -23.03 -11.63
CA ASP A 245 -17.90 -22.82 -12.79
C ASP A 245 -16.72 -21.91 -12.41
N ILE A 246 -15.57 -22.11 -13.06
CA ILE A 246 -14.39 -21.28 -12.80
C ILE A 246 -14.68 -19.85 -13.31
N PRO A 247 -14.56 -18.82 -12.45
CA PRO A 247 -14.77 -17.45 -12.90
C PRO A 247 -13.75 -17.04 -13.96
N ILE A 248 -14.20 -16.33 -14.99
CA ILE A 248 -13.35 -15.94 -16.11
C ILE A 248 -12.16 -15.06 -15.70
N TRP A 249 -12.26 -14.30 -14.61
CA TRP A 249 -11.15 -13.49 -14.11
C TRP A 249 -9.96 -14.35 -13.66
N VAL A 250 -10.20 -15.56 -13.12
CA VAL A 250 -9.13 -16.49 -12.73
C VAL A 250 -8.39 -17.00 -13.97
N LYS A 251 -9.14 -17.24 -15.05
CA LYS A 251 -8.63 -17.66 -16.36
C LYS A 251 -7.81 -16.56 -17.03
N ASN A 252 -8.25 -15.31 -16.92
CA ASN A 252 -7.51 -14.15 -17.40
C ASN A 252 -6.20 -13.98 -16.61
N ASN A 253 -6.23 -14.12 -15.28
CA ASN A 253 -5.02 -14.07 -14.45
C ASN A 253 -3.98 -15.12 -14.86
N ALA A 254 -4.42 -16.34 -15.20
CA ALA A 254 -3.50 -17.38 -15.70
C ALA A 254 -2.81 -16.99 -17.02
N GLY A 255 -3.55 -16.37 -17.95
CA GLY A 255 -2.99 -15.83 -19.19
C GLY A 255 -1.97 -14.74 -18.93
N TRP A 256 -2.35 -13.73 -18.13
CA TRP A 256 -1.44 -12.63 -17.76
C TRP A 256 -0.20 -13.11 -17.01
N TRP A 257 -0.33 -14.13 -16.16
CA TRP A 257 0.82 -14.70 -15.51
C TRP A 257 1.74 -15.37 -16.51
N SER A 258 1.18 -16.13 -17.48
CA SER A 258 1.96 -16.80 -18.52
C SER A 258 2.79 -15.84 -19.39
N GLU A 259 2.24 -14.65 -19.65
CA GLU A 259 2.87 -13.58 -20.40
C GLU A 259 3.84 -12.73 -19.54
N GLY A 260 3.88 -12.96 -18.23
CA GLY A 260 4.70 -12.19 -17.29
C GLY A 260 4.15 -10.80 -16.96
N LEU A 261 2.87 -10.56 -17.23
CA LEU A 261 2.16 -9.30 -16.95
C LEU A 261 1.74 -9.17 -15.48
N ILE A 262 1.54 -10.30 -14.79
CA ILE A 262 1.29 -10.34 -13.34
C ILE A 262 2.30 -11.25 -12.63
N SER A 263 2.49 -11.02 -11.33
CA SER A 263 3.43 -11.80 -10.53
C SER A 263 2.90 -13.22 -10.27
N GLU A 264 3.80 -14.14 -9.91
CA GLU A 264 3.43 -15.49 -9.44
C GLU A 264 2.47 -15.41 -8.24
N ARG A 265 2.67 -14.44 -7.35
CA ARG A 265 1.77 -14.18 -6.23
C ARG A 265 0.35 -13.84 -6.67
N ASP A 266 0.20 -13.06 -7.73
CA ASP A 266 -1.13 -12.69 -8.25
C ASP A 266 -1.84 -13.88 -8.91
N PHE A 267 -1.08 -14.77 -9.55
CA PHE A 267 -1.59 -16.07 -10.01
C PHE A 267 -2.01 -16.98 -8.85
N VAL A 268 -1.16 -17.11 -7.83
CA VAL A 268 -1.42 -17.93 -6.64
C VAL A 268 -2.67 -17.46 -5.90
N LYS A 269 -2.93 -16.15 -5.80
CA LYS A 269 -4.19 -15.62 -5.25
C LYS A 269 -5.43 -16.12 -5.99
N GLY A 270 -5.35 -16.27 -7.33
CA GLY A 270 -6.41 -16.86 -8.12
C GLY A 270 -6.64 -18.33 -7.78
N VAL A 271 -5.57 -19.08 -7.53
CA VAL A 271 -5.64 -20.48 -7.06
C VAL A 271 -6.21 -20.58 -5.65
N GLU A 272 -5.76 -19.73 -4.72
CA GLU A 272 -6.28 -19.66 -3.35
C GLU A 272 -7.77 -19.35 -3.33
N PHE A 273 -8.23 -18.46 -4.21
CA PHE A 273 -9.66 -18.23 -4.41
C PHE A 273 -10.40 -19.51 -4.83
N LEU A 274 -9.91 -20.24 -5.83
CA LEU A 274 -10.55 -21.49 -6.26
C LEU A 274 -10.61 -22.55 -5.14
N ILE A 275 -9.62 -22.57 -4.25
CA ILE A 275 -9.62 -23.42 -3.05
C ILE A 275 -10.69 -22.96 -2.06
N SER A 276 -10.77 -21.65 -1.78
CA SER A 276 -11.77 -21.09 -0.87
C SER A 276 -13.21 -21.36 -1.32
N GLN A 277 -13.44 -21.38 -2.63
CA GLN A 277 -14.75 -21.67 -3.24
C GLN A 277 -15.06 -23.17 -3.33
N GLY A 278 -14.12 -24.04 -2.93
CA GLY A 278 -14.27 -25.50 -3.00
C GLY A 278 -14.19 -26.08 -4.42
N ILE A 279 -13.79 -25.27 -5.41
CA ILE A 279 -13.59 -25.67 -6.81
C ILE A 279 -12.32 -26.53 -6.92
N ILE A 280 -11.23 -26.09 -6.28
CA ILE A 280 -10.03 -26.89 -6.07
C ILE A 280 -10.11 -27.52 -4.67
N ARG A 281 -10.03 -28.86 -4.62
CA ARG A 281 -9.98 -29.59 -3.35
C ARG A 281 -8.55 -29.97 -3.03
N VAL A 282 -8.07 -29.54 -1.88
CA VAL A 282 -6.79 -29.98 -1.30
C VAL A 282 -7.12 -31.09 -0.31
N ASN A 283 -6.66 -32.31 -0.59
CA ASN A 283 -6.87 -33.50 0.25
C ASN A 283 -5.56 -33.90 0.92
#